data_AF-A0A7Y5ZEC2-F1
#
_entry.id   AF-A0A7Y5ZEC2-F1
#
_cell.length_a   1.000
_cell.length_b   1.000
_cell.length_c   1.000
_cell.angle_alpha   90.00
_cell.angle_beta   90.00
_cell.angle_gamma   90.00
#
_symmetry.space_group_name_H-M   'P 1'
#
loop_
_entity.id
_entity.type
_entity.pdbx_description
1 polymer ?
#
loop_
_entity_poly.entity_id
_entity_poly.type
_entity_poly.pdbx_seq_one_letter_code
_entity_poly.pdbx_strand_id
1 'polypeptide(L)'
;MMSNFFPLDPPHDETGGFPTTEQMPWWRPPEDELPVFLAVGERMAVTPRVAVVLTGARVFRNGVEFRLERHFRRGDLTQREWQLEQWGFHGPLGPGDPGRLRYGVALGDGEKVLLDGPGGAFPFDEPPARSLAQSDGSGSGSEDYYRSYDGLWLWPLPPEGPLEVVLEWQEQGIPETRAVLDGGRLRELAAGVTRIWD
;
A
#
# COMPACT_ATOMS: atom_id res chain seq x y z
N MET A 1 49.86 -6.43 -7.00
CA MET A 1 48.83 -6.55 -5.95
C MET A 1 47.55 -5.93 -6.50
N MET A 2 46.47 -6.69 -6.62
CA MET A 2 45.17 -6.13 -7.00
C MET A 2 44.65 -5.31 -5.81
N SER A 3 44.53 -4.00 -5.99
CA SER A 3 43.82 -3.14 -5.03
C SER A 3 42.35 -3.50 -5.09
N ASN A 4 41.76 -3.97 -3.98
CA ASN A 4 40.32 -4.16 -3.90
C ASN A 4 39.60 -2.82 -4.14
N PHE A 5 38.48 -2.90 -4.84
CA PHE A 5 37.64 -1.74 -5.18
C PHE A 5 37.07 -1.05 -3.93
N PHE A 6 36.75 -1.83 -2.90
CA PHE A 6 36.37 -1.33 -1.59
C PHE A 6 37.47 -1.63 -0.56
N PRO A 7 37.97 -0.64 0.20
CA PRO A 7 38.83 -0.88 1.35
C PRO A 7 38.06 -1.66 2.43
N LEU A 8 38.78 -2.36 3.30
CA LEU A 8 38.17 -3.02 4.46
C LEU A 8 37.64 -1.95 5.42
N ASP A 9 36.37 -2.06 5.77
CA ASP A 9 35.78 -1.24 6.83
C ASP A 9 36.39 -1.59 8.20
N PRO A 10 36.43 -0.64 9.15
CA PRO A 10 36.89 -0.91 10.50
C PRO A 10 35.97 -1.93 11.20
N PRO A 11 36.51 -2.73 12.13
CA PRO A 11 35.72 -3.74 12.84
C PRO A 11 34.62 -3.06 13.68
N HIS A 12 33.38 -3.54 13.51
CA HIS A 12 32.23 -3.16 14.31
C HIS A 12 31.94 -4.22 15.38
N ASP A 13 31.32 -3.82 16.49
CA ASP A 13 30.92 -4.76 17.54
C ASP A 13 29.61 -5.47 17.13
N GLU A 14 29.69 -6.78 16.92
CA GLU A 14 28.61 -7.63 16.39
C GLU A 14 27.86 -8.40 17.50
N THR A 15 28.15 -8.14 18.77
CA THR A 15 27.66 -8.98 19.88
C THR A 15 26.16 -8.83 20.21
N GLY A 16 25.46 -7.88 19.59
CA GLY A 16 24.03 -7.63 19.80
C GLY A 16 23.14 -8.23 18.71
N GLY A 17 22.29 -9.19 19.07
CA GLY A 17 21.19 -9.66 18.23
C GLY A 17 19.86 -9.03 18.63
N PHE A 18 18.97 -8.79 17.66
CA PHE A 18 17.57 -8.47 17.93
C PHE A 18 16.73 -9.76 17.97
N PRO A 19 15.71 -9.85 18.83
CA PRO A 19 14.80 -10.99 18.81
C PRO A 19 14.08 -11.09 17.46
N THR A 20 14.01 -12.29 16.90
CA THR A 20 13.14 -12.56 15.75
C THR A 20 11.70 -12.52 16.22
N THR A 21 10.90 -11.62 15.66
CA THR A 21 9.47 -11.56 15.94
C THR A 21 8.75 -12.41 14.90
N GLU A 22 7.83 -13.27 15.35
CA GLU A 22 6.97 -14.02 14.43
C GLU A 22 6.09 -13.05 13.64
N GLN A 23 6.07 -13.20 12.32
CA GLN A 23 5.33 -12.31 11.44
C GLN A 23 3.83 -12.65 11.49
N MET A 24 2.98 -11.65 11.76
CA MET A 24 1.53 -11.78 11.73
C MET A 24 1.01 -11.72 10.28
N PRO A 25 0.42 -12.81 9.72
CA PRO A 25 0.04 -12.88 8.30
C PRO A 25 -0.95 -11.82 7.82
N TRP A 26 -1.85 -11.38 8.70
CA TRP A 26 -2.86 -10.35 8.40
C TRP A 26 -2.32 -8.92 8.44
N TRP A 27 -1.13 -8.72 9.02
CA TRP A 27 -0.59 -7.38 9.27
C TRP A 27 0.21 -6.83 8.10
N ARG A 28 1.01 -7.66 7.45
CA ARG A 28 1.89 -7.26 6.34
C ARG A 28 2.21 -8.46 5.44
N PRO A 29 2.66 -8.22 4.20
CA PRO A 29 3.06 -9.30 3.30
C PRO A 29 4.25 -10.10 3.85
N PRO A 30 4.33 -11.42 3.56
CA PRO A 30 5.47 -12.26 3.95
C PRO A 30 6.83 -11.67 3.53
N GLU A 31 7.79 -11.65 4.46
CA GLU A 31 9.14 -11.10 4.23
C GLU A 31 10.09 -12.12 3.55
N ASP A 32 9.74 -13.41 3.58
CA ASP A 32 10.53 -14.54 3.06
C ASP A 32 10.04 -15.06 1.70
N GLU A 33 9.03 -14.43 1.11
CA GLU A 33 8.47 -14.80 -0.20
C GLU A 33 8.92 -13.84 -1.31
N LEU A 34 9.20 -14.40 -2.49
CA LEU A 34 9.35 -13.65 -3.73
C LEU A 34 7.97 -13.55 -4.39
N PRO A 35 7.28 -12.38 -4.32
CA PRO A 35 5.93 -12.25 -4.83
C PRO A 35 5.91 -12.27 -6.36
N VAL A 36 4.77 -12.68 -6.91
CA VAL A 36 4.48 -12.54 -8.35
C VAL A 36 3.76 -11.22 -8.58
N PHE A 37 4.17 -10.47 -9.61
CA PHE A 37 3.64 -9.14 -9.88
C PHE A 37 2.50 -9.18 -10.91
N LEU A 38 1.42 -8.46 -10.62
CA LEU A 38 0.41 -8.06 -11.58
C LEU A 38 0.59 -6.57 -11.90
N ALA A 39 0.98 -6.25 -13.13
CA ALA A 39 1.02 -4.87 -13.60
C ALA A 39 -0.39 -4.39 -13.96
N VAL A 40 -0.77 -3.18 -13.55
CA VAL A 40 -2.11 -2.61 -13.79
C VAL A 40 -2.01 -1.27 -14.53
N GLY A 41 -1.43 -0.24 -13.89
CA GLY A 41 -1.24 1.07 -14.50
C GLY A 41 -2.52 1.86 -14.74
N GLU A 42 -3.43 1.88 -13.77
CA GLU A 42 -4.74 2.55 -13.87
C GLU A 42 -4.79 3.87 -13.10
N ARG A 43 -5.26 4.94 -13.74
CA ARG A 43 -5.55 6.22 -13.06
C ARG A 43 -6.93 6.13 -12.42
N MET A 44 -6.98 5.90 -11.12
CA MET A 44 -8.23 5.81 -10.36
C MET A 44 -8.91 7.16 -10.23
N ALA A 45 -8.13 8.23 -10.02
CA ALA A 45 -8.65 9.59 -9.87
C ALA A 45 -7.66 10.63 -10.39
N VAL A 46 -8.18 11.70 -11.00
CA VAL A 46 -7.40 12.86 -11.42
C VAL A 46 -8.20 14.13 -11.15
N THR A 47 -7.60 15.04 -10.39
CA THR A 47 -8.08 16.40 -10.16
C THR A 47 -7.02 17.39 -10.66
N PRO A 48 -7.28 18.71 -10.63
CA PRO A 48 -6.26 19.69 -11.00
C PRO A 48 -4.96 19.60 -10.17
N ARG A 49 -5.02 19.08 -8.94
CA ARG A 49 -3.87 19.03 -8.01
C ARG A 49 -3.42 17.62 -7.63
N VAL A 50 -4.34 16.66 -7.56
CA VAL A 50 -4.06 15.29 -7.11
C VAL A 50 -4.35 14.29 -8.23
N ALA A 51 -3.49 13.29 -8.37
CA ALA A 51 -3.81 12.09 -9.11
C ALA A 51 -3.53 10.86 -8.24
N VAL A 52 -4.37 9.85 -8.31
CA VAL A 52 -4.15 8.55 -7.66
C VAL A 52 -4.13 7.46 -8.71
N VAL A 53 -3.08 6.64 -8.66
CA VAL A 53 -2.79 5.62 -9.66
C VAL A 53 -2.61 4.27 -8.97
N LEU A 54 -3.35 3.26 -9.42
CA LEU A 54 -3.09 1.87 -9.08
C LEU A 54 -2.02 1.34 -10.04
N THR A 55 -0.79 1.22 -9.57
CA THR A 55 0.35 0.84 -10.42
C THR A 55 0.41 -0.66 -10.65
N GLY A 56 0.03 -1.45 -9.65
CA GLY A 56 -0.02 -2.90 -9.75
C GLY A 56 -0.38 -3.58 -8.44
N ALA A 57 -0.16 -4.89 -8.40
CA ALA A 57 -0.29 -5.70 -7.18
C ALA A 57 0.89 -6.66 -7.05
N ARG A 58 1.34 -6.87 -5.80
CA ARG A 58 2.27 -7.94 -5.42
C ARG A 58 1.46 -9.08 -4.82
N VAL A 59 1.50 -10.22 -5.47
CA VAL A 59 0.75 -11.41 -5.07
C VAL A 59 1.65 -12.33 -4.28
N PHE A 60 1.20 -12.68 -3.09
CA PHE A 60 1.84 -13.60 -2.15
C PHE A 60 0.96 -14.84 -1.99
N ARG A 61 1.45 -15.89 -1.34
CA ARG A 61 0.68 -17.14 -1.21
C ARG A 61 -0.62 -16.97 -0.45
N ASN A 62 -0.64 -16.07 0.53
CA ASN A 62 -1.75 -15.89 1.46
C ASN A 62 -2.46 -14.53 1.32
N GLY A 63 -2.07 -13.67 0.38
CA GLY A 63 -2.70 -12.37 0.22
C GLY A 63 -2.15 -11.57 -0.96
N VAL A 64 -2.67 -10.35 -1.11
CA VAL A 64 -2.32 -9.44 -2.20
C VAL A 64 -2.04 -8.06 -1.65
N GLU A 65 -0.89 -7.48 -2.02
CA GLU A 65 -0.58 -6.09 -1.73
C GLU A 65 -0.85 -5.23 -2.97
N PHE A 66 -1.84 -4.35 -2.91
CA PHE A 66 -2.11 -3.35 -3.95
C PHE A 66 -1.16 -2.16 -3.81
N ARG A 67 -0.59 -1.72 -4.92
CA ARG A 67 0.41 -0.65 -4.97
C ARG A 67 -0.24 0.61 -5.56
N LEU A 68 -0.38 1.64 -4.74
CA LEU A 68 -0.90 2.92 -5.17
C LEU A 68 0.19 3.99 -5.16
N GLU A 69 0.14 4.88 -6.14
CA GLU A 69 0.87 6.14 -6.16
C GLU A 69 -0.10 7.30 -6.07
N ARG A 70 0.15 8.20 -5.12
CA ARG A 70 -0.51 9.50 -5.02
C ARG A 70 0.45 10.57 -5.52
N HIS A 71 0.01 11.36 -6.48
CA HIS A 71 0.75 12.47 -7.04
C HIS A 71 0.07 13.76 -6.65
N PHE A 72 0.84 14.72 -6.14
CA PHE A 72 0.36 16.04 -5.75
C PHE A 72 1.25 17.10 -6.33
N ARG A 73 0.66 18.04 -7.07
CA ARG A 73 1.39 19.14 -7.68
C ARG A 73 0.89 20.46 -7.12
N ARG A 74 1.82 21.40 -6.90
CA ARG A 74 1.51 22.72 -6.35
C ARG A 74 0.55 23.52 -7.21
N GLY A 75 0.75 23.48 -8.53
CA GLY A 75 -0.03 24.29 -9.46
C GLY A 75 0.18 25.79 -9.22
N ASP A 76 -0.90 26.51 -8.99
CA ASP A 76 -0.94 27.96 -8.77
C ASP A 76 -0.86 28.37 -7.30
N LEU A 77 -0.80 27.41 -6.36
CA LEU A 77 -0.70 27.70 -4.94
C LEU A 77 0.57 28.50 -4.61
N THR A 78 0.44 29.48 -3.72
CA THR A 78 1.59 30.14 -3.10
C THR A 78 2.39 29.16 -2.25
N GLN A 79 3.65 29.50 -1.92
CA GLN A 79 4.48 28.65 -1.06
C GLN A 79 3.81 28.34 0.30
N ARG A 80 3.11 29.32 0.88
CA ARG A 80 2.42 29.14 2.17
C ARG A 80 1.22 28.20 2.04
N GLU A 81 0.40 28.37 1.01
CA GLU A 81 -0.75 27.48 0.77
C GLU A 81 -0.28 26.07 0.48
N TRP A 82 0.80 25.92 -0.29
CA TRP A 82 1.43 24.63 -0.57
C TRP A 82 1.89 23.91 0.68
N GLN A 83 2.56 24.61 1.61
CA GLN A 83 2.99 24.02 2.88
C GLN A 83 1.81 23.57 3.75
N LEU A 84 0.69 24.30 3.75
CA LEU A 84 -0.50 23.93 4.51
C LEU A 84 -1.20 22.71 3.89
N GLU A 85 -1.32 22.67 2.57
CA GLU A 85 -1.96 21.57 1.85
C GLU A 85 -1.13 20.27 1.90
N GLN A 86 0.20 20.37 1.96
CA GLN A 86 1.07 19.20 2.17
C GLN A 86 0.73 18.44 3.45
N TRP A 87 0.35 19.13 4.52
CA TRP A 87 -0.06 18.46 5.77
C TRP A 87 -1.34 17.63 5.59
N GLY A 88 -2.30 18.10 4.79
CA GLY A 88 -3.48 17.31 4.41
C GLY A 88 -3.17 16.17 3.43
N PHE A 89 -2.17 16.35 2.56
CA PHE A 89 -1.81 15.38 1.53
C PHE A 89 -1.27 14.04 2.08
N HIS A 90 -0.64 14.02 3.25
CA HIS A 90 -0.03 12.80 3.79
C HIS A 90 -1.04 11.72 4.26
N GLY A 91 -2.35 12.00 4.29
CA GLY A 91 -3.37 11.05 4.79
C GLY A 91 -3.52 11.10 6.31
N PRO A 92 -4.61 10.57 6.89
CA PRO A 92 -5.47 11.35 7.77
C PRO A 92 -5.01 11.54 9.21
N LEU A 93 -5.54 12.61 9.80
CA LEU A 93 -5.83 12.78 11.22
C LEU A 93 -6.85 11.72 11.71
N GLY A 94 -6.47 10.44 11.70
CA GLY A 94 -7.20 9.35 12.37
C GLY A 94 -8.67 9.13 11.98
N PRO A 95 -9.34 8.17 12.66
CA PRO A 95 -10.77 7.95 12.51
C PRO A 95 -11.58 9.18 12.94
N GLY A 96 -12.50 9.67 12.10
CA GLY A 96 -13.47 10.70 12.47
C GLY A 96 -13.66 11.82 11.44
N ASP A 97 -12.68 12.07 10.58
CA ASP A 97 -12.78 13.08 9.52
C ASP A 97 -13.58 12.55 8.32
N PRO A 98 -14.69 13.19 7.91
CA PRO A 98 -15.44 12.84 6.69
C PRO A 98 -14.69 13.15 5.39
N GLY A 99 -13.74 14.08 5.42
CA GLY A 99 -12.96 14.53 4.27
C GLY A 99 -11.82 13.59 3.89
N ARG A 100 -11.46 12.66 4.78
CA ARG A 100 -10.23 11.86 4.69
C ARG A 100 -10.14 10.98 3.44
N LEU A 101 -8.91 10.64 3.09
CA LEU A 101 -8.60 9.54 2.18
C LEU A 101 -9.03 8.21 2.80
N ARG A 102 -9.81 7.44 2.04
CA ARG A 102 -10.30 6.12 2.43
C ARG A 102 -9.98 5.12 1.33
N TYR A 103 -9.63 3.92 1.75
CA TYR A 103 -9.37 2.79 0.88
C TYR A 103 -10.24 1.60 1.28
N GLY A 104 -10.62 0.81 0.28
CA GLY A 104 -11.31 -0.44 0.48
C GLY A 104 -11.18 -1.37 -0.72
N VAL A 105 -11.70 -2.58 -0.57
CA VAL A 105 -11.92 -3.50 -1.67
C VAL A 105 -13.34 -4.04 -1.65
N ALA A 106 -13.91 -4.26 -2.83
CA ALA A 106 -15.16 -5.00 -3.01
C ALA A 106 -14.88 -6.27 -3.81
N LEU A 107 -15.35 -7.41 -3.31
CA LEU A 107 -15.04 -8.73 -3.85
C LEU A 107 -16.22 -9.31 -4.64
N GLY A 108 -15.93 -10.29 -5.50
CA GLY A 108 -16.93 -10.93 -6.37
C GLY A 108 -18.03 -11.68 -5.62
N ASP A 109 -17.81 -12.03 -4.34
CA ASP A 109 -18.80 -12.63 -3.45
C ASP A 109 -19.68 -11.58 -2.74
N GLY A 110 -19.45 -10.29 -2.99
CA GLY A 110 -20.16 -9.16 -2.40
C GLY A 110 -19.57 -8.64 -1.09
N GLU A 111 -18.50 -9.25 -0.57
CA GLU A 111 -17.83 -8.78 0.63
C GLU A 111 -17.12 -7.45 0.36
N LYS A 112 -17.21 -6.53 1.35
CA LYS A 112 -16.52 -5.24 1.31
C LYS A 112 -15.59 -5.16 2.51
N VAL A 113 -14.32 -4.90 2.23
CA VAL A 113 -13.27 -4.78 3.25
C VAL A 113 -12.73 -3.36 3.20
N LEU A 114 -12.87 -2.62 4.31
CA LEU A 114 -12.40 -1.25 4.42
C LEU A 114 -11.11 -1.23 5.24
N LEU A 115 -10.15 -0.39 4.84
CA LEU A 115 -8.91 -0.20 5.60
C LEU A 115 -9.19 0.40 6.99
N ASP A 116 -10.20 1.27 7.08
CA ASP A 116 -10.65 1.90 8.33
C ASP A 116 -11.86 1.18 8.97
N GLY A 117 -12.10 -0.07 8.59
CA GLY A 117 -13.19 -0.90 9.11
C GLY A 117 -12.96 -1.41 10.55
N PRO A 118 -14.03 -1.90 11.22
CA PRO A 118 -13.90 -2.57 12.52
C PRO A 118 -12.93 -3.76 12.41
N GLY A 119 -11.83 -3.71 13.18
CA GLY A 119 -10.72 -4.67 13.12
C GLY A 119 -9.37 -4.05 12.68
N GLY A 120 -9.35 -2.83 12.12
CA GLY A 120 -8.14 -2.17 11.62
C GLY A 120 -7.34 -1.32 12.62
N ALA A 121 -7.77 -1.22 13.88
CA ALA A 121 -7.18 -0.27 14.83
C ALA A 121 -5.97 -0.82 15.62
N PHE A 122 -5.86 -2.15 15.80
CA PHE A 122 -4.76 -2.75 16.56
C PHE A 122 -4.27 -4.06 15.91
N PRO A 123 -2.96 -4.18 15.58
CA PRO A 123 -2.37 -5.32 14.86
C PRO A 123 -2.48 -6.69 15.54
N PHE A 124 -2.74 -6.72 16.84
CA PHE A 124 -2.24 -7.80 17.69
C PHE A 124 -3.07 -9.07 17.65
N ASP A 125 -4.35 -8.99 17.26
CA ASP A 125 -5.25 -10.14 17.16
C ASP A 125 -5.55 -10.47 15.69
N GLU A 126 -5.65 -11.77 15.40
CA GLU A 126 -6.08 -12.25 14.08
C GLU A 126 -7.51 -11.77 13.80
N PRO A 127 -7.77 -11.12 12.66
CA PRO A 127 -9.10 -10.66 12.34
C PRO A 127 -10.02 -11.87 12.08
N PRO A 128 -11.28 -11.83 12.54
CA PRO A 128 -12.21 -12.96 12.40
C PRO A 128 -12.70 -13.16 10.94
N ALA A 129 -12.34 -12.25 10.04
CA ALA A 129 -12.69 -12.23 8.63
C ALA A 129 -11.53 -11.60 7.83
N ARG A 130 -11.73 -11.41 6.52
CA ARG A 130 -10.74 -10.76 5.66
C ARG A 130 -10.47 -9.33 6.12
N SER A 131 -9.21 -8.92 6.07
CA SER A 131 -8.73 -7.61 6.50
C SER A 131 -7.99 -6.89 5.38
N LEU A 132 -7.98 -5.57 5.47
CA LEU A 132 -7.19 -4.69 4.63
C LEU A 132 -6.31 -3.83 5.54
N ALA A 133 -4.99 -3.95 5.44
CA ALA A 133 -4.03 -3.22 6.26
C ALA A 133 -3.14 -2.31 5.40
N GLN A 134 -2.69 -1.18 5.96
CA GLN A 134 -1.61 -0.43 5.33
C GLN A 134 -0.28 -1.13 5.62
N SER A 135 0.34 -1.67 4.57
CA SER A 135 1.57 -2.48 4.66
C SER A 135 2.83 -1.65 4.40
N ASP A 136 2.73 -0.67 3.52
CA ASP A 136 3.77 0.32 3.31
C ASP A 136 3.20 1.73 3.15
N GLY A 137 4.07 2.70 3.40
CA GLY A 137 3.79 4.12 3.29
C GLY A 137 5.10 4.85 3.14
N SER A 138 5.32 5.48 1.99
CA SER A 138 6.48 6.33 1.79
C SER A 138 6.13 7.53 0.95
N GLY A 139 6.98 8.54 0.97
CA GLY A 139 6.79 9.72 0.18
C GLY A 139 8.09 10.45 -0.06
N SER A 140 8.14 11.12 -1.19
CA SER A 140 9.22 12.02 -1.57
C SER A 140 8.61 13.23 -2.26
N GLY A 141 9.21 14.39 -2.07
CA GLY A 141 8.70 15.61 -2.68
C GLY A 141 9.80 16.58 -3.04
N SER A 142 9.36 17.64 -3.69
CA SER A 142 10.10 18.82 -4.11
C SER A 142 9.22 20.04 -3.86
N GLU A 143 9.74 21.22 -4.16
CA GLU A 143 9.02 22.48 -3.97
C GLU A 143 7.70 22.58 -4.76
N ASP A 144 7.55 21.80 -5.85
CA ASP A 144 6.38 21.87 -6.73
C ASP A 144 5.59 20.56 -6.83
N TYR A 145 6.10 19.48 -6.24
CA TYR A 145 5.55 18.14 -6.45
C TYR A 145 5.85 17.18 -5.31
N TYR A 146 4.83 16.48 -4.82
CA TYR A 146 4.94 15.33 -3.93
C TYR A 146 4.45 14.08 -4.62
N ARG A 147 5.13 12.97 -4.30
CA ARG A 147 4.70 11.62 -4.63
C ARG A 147 4.72 10.77 -3.38
N SER A 148 3.61 10.11 -3.11
CA SER A 148 3.48 9.13 -2.04
C SER A 148 3.14 7.76 -2.61
N TYR A 149 3.64 6.72 -1.96
CA TYR A 149 3.37 5.32 -2.27
C TYR A 149 2.62 4.71 -1.10
N ASP A 150 1.52 4.04 -1.39
CA ASP A 150 0.74 3.31 -0.40
C ASP A 150 0.62 1.84 -0.80
N GLY A 151 0.78 0.98 0.19
CA GLY A 151 0.67 -0.48 0.08
C GLY A 151 -0.55 -0.92 0.86
N LEU A 152 -1.50 -1.56 0.18
CA LEU A 152 -2.72 -2.06 0.80
C LEU A 152 -2.68 -3.58 0.80
N TRP A 153 -2.48 -4.18 1.96
CA TRP A 153 -2.39 -5.62 2.15
C TRP A 153 -3.77 -6.21 2.43
N LEU A 154 -4.28 -6.97 1.46
CA LEU A 154 -5.50 -7.76 1.59
C LEU A 154 -5.15 -9.18 2.02
N TRP A 155 -5.68 -9.59 3.18
CA TRP A 155 -5.49 -10.93 3.72
C TRP A 155 -6.80 -11.54 4.20
N PRO A 156 -7.12 -12.81 3.89
CA PRO A 156 -6.37 -13.70 2.98
C PRO A 156 -6.61 -13.36 1.49
N LEU A 157 -6.11 -14.21 0.57
CA LEU A 157 -6.38 -14.11 -0.86
C LEU A 157 -7.88 -13.87 -1.15
N PRO A 158 -8.21 -13.03 -2.14
CA PRO A 158 -9.59 -12.80 -2.54
C PRO A 158 -10.21 -14.05 -3.18
N PRO A 159 -11.55 -14.15 -3.21
CA PRO A 159 -12.25 -15.16 -4.00
C PRO A 159 -12.01 -14.95 -5.50
N GLU A 160 -12.36 -15.96 -6.30
CA GLU A 160 -12.43 -15.80 -7.75
C GLU A 160 -13.55 -14.84 -8.15
N GLY A 161 -13.39 -14.18 -9.30
CA GLY A 161 -14.33 -13.17 -9.80
C GLY A 161 -13.78 -11.75 -9.74
N PRO A 162 -14.60 -10.73 -10.03
CA PRO A 162 -14.16 -9.35 -10.04
C PRO A 162 -13.72 -8.90 -8.64
N LEU A 163 -12.62 -8.16 -8.58
CA LEU A 163 -12.16 -7.45 -7.38
C LEU A 163 -12.05 -5.98 -7.71
N GLU A 164 -12.74 -5.12 -6.95
CA GLU A 164 -12.64 -3.68 -7.09
C GLU A 164 -11.73 -3.13 -6.00
N VAL A 165 -10.64 -2.44 -6.38
CA VAL A 165 -9.93 -1.54 -5.47
C VAL A 165 -10.67 -0.22 -5.45
N VAL A 166 -11.07 0.23 -4.26
CA VAL A 166 -11.95 1.39 -4.06
C VAL A 166 -11.21 2.48 -3.30
N LEU A 167 -11.35 3.73 -3.76
CA LEU A 167 -10.88 4.88 -2.99
C LEU A 167 -11.88 6.03 -3.01
N GLU A 168 -11.85 6.83 -1.96
CA GLU A 168 -12.60 8.07 -1.82
C GLU A 168 -11.71 9.10 -1.12
N TRP A 169 -11.72 10.35 -1.58
CA TRP A 169 -10.99 11.44 -0.91
C TRP A 169 -11.71 12.77 -1.11
N GLN A 170 -12.71 13.02 -0.26
CA GLN A 170 -13.61 14.15 -0.39
C GLN A 170 -12.91 15.51 -0.24
N GLU A 171 -11.93 15.62 0.66
CA GLU A 171 -11.14 16.85 0.86
C GLU A 171 -10.42 17.29 -0.43
N GLN A 172 -9.99 16.34 -1.26
CA GLN A 172 -9.33 16.61 -2.54
C GLN A 172 -10.30 16.60 -3.73
N GLY A 173 -11.61 16.53 -3.47
CA GLY A 173 -12.66 16.51 -4.49
C GLY A 173 -12.72 15.21 -5.29
N ILE A 174 -12.22 14.11 -4.73
CA ILE A 174 -12.24 12.79 -5.36
C ILE A 174 -13.44 12.01 -4.79
N PRO A 175 -14.50 11.79 -5.59
CA PRO A 175 -15.61 10.94 -5.16
C PRO A 175 -15.16 9.47 -5.07
N GLU A 176 -16.06 8.59 -4.64
CA GLU A 176 -15.80 7.15 -4.68
C GLU A 176 -15.46 6.70 -6.11
N THR A 177 -14.27 6.14 -6.29
CA THR A 177 -13.73 5.63 -7.56
C THR A 177 -13.25 4.19 -7.38
N ARG A 178 -13.21 3.46 -8.50
CA ARG A 178 -12.95 2.01 -8.52
C ARG A 178 -12.01 1.64 -9.67
N ALA A 179 -11.10 0.72 -9.40
CA ALA A 179 -10.33 -0.01 -10.39
C ALA A 179 -10.66 -1.49 -10.30
N VAL A 180 -10.97 -2.13 -11.43
CA VAL A 180 -11.44 -3.53 -11.46
C VAL A 180 -10.29 -4.45 -11.87
N LEU A 181 -10.00 -5.43 -11.03
CA LEU A 181 -9.04 -6.50 -11.23
C LEU A 181 -9.75 -7.86 -11.30
N ASP A 182 -9.04 -8.86 -11.80
CA ASP A 182 -9.49 -10.25 -11.82
C ASP A 182 -8.95 -11.01 -10.60
N GLY A 183 -9.82 -11.31 -9.64
CA GLY A 183 -9.50 -12.08 -8.44
C GLY A 183 -9.08 -13.51 -8.77
N GLY A 184 -9.62 -14.12 -9.83
CA GLY A 184 -9.16 -15.41 -10.34
C GLY A 184 -7.71 -15.33 -10.80
N ARG A 185 -7.37 -14.30 -11.56
CA ARG A 185 -5.99 -14.05 -11.99
C ARG A 185 -5.04 -13.86 -10.80
N LEU A 186 -5.45 -13.13 -9.76
CA LEU A 186 -4.66 -12.97 -8.55
C LEU A 186 -4.39 -14.32 -7.86
N ARG A 187 -5.40 -15.19 -7.77
CA ARG A 187 -5.22 -16.53 -7.19
C ARG A 187 -4.31 -17.43 -8.03
N GLU A 188 -4.40 -17.36 -9.36
CA GLU A 188 -3.49 -18.06 -10.26
C GLU A 188 -2.04 -17.64 -10.03
N LEU A 189 -1.78 -16.33 -9.91
CA LEU A 189 -0.45 -15.79 -9.67
C LEU A 189 0.12 -16.24 -8.31
N ALA A 190 -0.73 -16.41 -7.30
CA ALA A 190 -0.31 -16.88 -5.98
C ALA A 190 0.33 -18.28 -6.01
N ALA A 191 -0.05 -19.13 -6.98
CA ALA A 191 0.56 -20.44 -7.18
C ALA A 191 2.01 -20.37 -7.67
N GLY A 192 2.44 -19.23 -8.24
CA GLY A 192 3.80 -19.00 -8.73
C GLY A 192 4.77 -18.44 -7.68
N VAL A 193 4.30 -18.20 -6.44
CA VAL A 193 5.12 -17.58 -5.39
C VAL A 193 6.14 -18.56 -4.82
N THR A 194 7.41 -18.15 -4.81
CA THR A 194 8.54 -18.93 -4.28
C THR A 194 9.06 -18.31 -2.97
N ARG A 195 9.86 -19.06 -2.22
CA ARG A 195 10.62 -18.49 -1.10
C ARG A 195 11.88 -17.79 -1.61
N ILE A 196 12.34 -16.78 -0.88
CA ILE A 196 13.61 -16.10 -1.13
C ILE A 196 14.78 -16.96 -0.65
N TRP A 197 14.56 -17.72 0.43
CA TRP A 197 15.54 -18.57 1.08
C TRP A 197 15.15 -20.04 0.92
N ASP A 198 16.15 -20.91 0.72
CA ASP A 198 16.01 -22.37 0.61
C ASP A 198 15.91 -23.06 1.98
#